data_AF-A0A7V9VKE1-F1
#
_entry.id   AF-A0A7V9VKE1-F1
#
_cell.length_a   1.000
_cell.length_b   1.000
_cell.length_c   1.000
_cell.angle_alpha   90.00
_cell.angle_beta   90.00
_cell.angle_gamma   90.00
#
_symmetry.space_group_name_H-M   'P 1'
#
loop_
_entity.id
_entity.type
_entity.pdbx_description
1 polymer ?
#
loop_
_entity_poly.entity_id
_entity_poly.type
_entity_poly.pdbx_seq_one_letter_code
_entity_poly.pdbx_strand_id
1 'polypeptide(L)'
;MLRSWPSVVAGLAAVVLLVALAFDAGGYFPSAFARSGALALVVLAVLLVLKPPHYRLSRQALFAAAGLAALAAWTGISAWWSPVPDTAVADMQRVILYLAIFALGLLAAGSGRLVRPMASLVLIGIGVVIVAALISRVDPAIFGVVEGELDLTYRLNFPLGYANALGALAAMGGVLG
;
A
#
# COMPACT_ATOMS: atom_id res chain seq x y z
N MET A 1 4.96 -25.82 7.95
CA MET A 1 5.25 -24.61 7.14
C MET A 1 4.53 -24.60 5.78
N LEU A 2 4.34 -25.74 5.10
CA LEU A 2 3.72 -25.81 3.75
C LEU A 2 2.26 -25.33 3.64
N ARG A 3 1.50 -25.23 4.73
CA ARG A 3 0.09 -24.75 4.66
C ARG A 3 -0.06 -23.23 4.62
N SER A 4 0.89 -22.45 5.13
CA SER A 4 0.73 -20.99 5.28
C SER A 4 1.52 -20.16 4.27
N TRP A 5 2.19 -20.78 3.29
CA TRP A 5 3.00 -20.04 2.32
C TRP A 5 2.22 -18.97 1.53
N PRO A 6 0.93 -19.15 1.12
CA PRO A 6 0.21 -18.10 0.39
C PRO A 6 0.01 -16.86 1.25
N SER A 7 -0.26 -17.05 2.54
CA SER A 7 -0.41 -15.96 3.50
C SER A 7 0.90 -15.19 3.70
N VAL A 8 2.02 -15.91 3.75
CA VAL A 8 3.36 -15.27 3.84
C VAL A 8 3.65 -14.48 2.56
N VAL A 9 3.41 -15.06 1.39
CA VAL A 9 3.62 -14.37 0.10
C VAL A 9 2.71 -13.15 -0.03
N ALA A 10 1.44 -13.25 0.36
CA ALA A 10 0.52 -12.12 0.34
C ALA A 10 0.97 -10.98 1.27
N GLY A 11 1.43 -11.32 2.49
CA GLY A 11 1.95 -10.34 3.43
C GLY A 11 3.23 -9.66 2.94
N LEU A 12 4.16 -10.45 2.39
CA LEU A 12 5.38 -9.92 1.77
C LEU A 12 5.06 -9.02 0.57
N ALA A 13 4.15 -9.44 -0.31
CA ALA A 13 3.73 -8.64 -1.46
C ALA A 13 3.14 -7.29 -1.02
N ALA A 14 2.26 -7.29 -0.01
CA ALA A 14 1.67 -6.06 0.52
C ALA A 14 2.74 -5.12 1.11
N VAL A 15 3.72 -5.66 1.85
CA VAL A 15 4.79 -4.85 2.46
C VAL A 15 5.79 -4.34 1.42
N VAL A 16 6.14 -5.16 0.42
CA VAL A 16 6.97 -4.72 -0.71
C VAL A 16 6.29 -3.60 -1.48
N LEU A 17 4.98 -3.72 -1.74
CA LEU A 17 4.21 -2.65 -2.39
C LEU A 17 4.15 -1.38 -1.53
N LEU A 18 3.96 -1.51 -0.21
CA LEU A 18 4.01 -0.37 0.71
C LEU A 18 5.35 0.37 0.62
N VAL A 19 6.46 -0.36 0.68
CA VAL A 19 7.80 0.25 0.60
C VAL A 19 8.02 0.84 -0.79
N ALA A 20 7.72 0.11 -1.86
CA ALA A 20 7.89 0.60 -3.23
C ALA A 20 7.11 1.89 -3.49
N LEU A 21 5.83 1.94 -3.08
CA LEU A 21 5.00 3.13 -3.19
C LEU A 21 5.55 4.28 -2.33
N ALA A 22 6.08 3.98 -1.15
CA ALA A 22 6.68 5.01 -0.30
C ALA A 22 7.86 5.73 -0.97
N PHE A 23 8.66 5.01 -1.78
CA PHE A 23 9.76 5.57 -2.59
C PHE A 23 9.31 6.15 -3.94
N ASP A 24 8.02 6.03 -4.29
CA ASP A 24 7.41 6.60 -5.50
C ASP A 24 6.40 7.70 -5.12
N ALA A 25 6.87 8.69 -4.35
CA ALA A 25 6.07 9.81 -3.85
C ALA A 25 4.77 9.37 -3.13
N GLY A 26 4.86 8.29 -2.35
CA GLY A 26 3.72 7.71 -1.63
C GLY A 26 2.67 7.06 -2.53
N GLY A 27 2.95 6.87 -3.82
CA GLY A 27 1.99 6.34 -4.78
C GLY A 27 0.94 7.35 -5.23
N TYR A 28 1.21 8.65 -5.11
CA TYR A 28 0.22 9.69 -5.40
C TYR A 28 -0.24 9.72 -6.86
N PHE A 29 0.70 9.50 -7.79
CA PHE A 29 0.47 9.64 -9.22
C PHE A 29 -0.26 8.44 -9.86
N PRO A 30 -1.07 8.66 -10.91
CA PRO A 30 -1.84 7.59 -11.56
C PRO A 30 -1.07 6.36 -12.02
N SER A 31 0.12 6.56 -12.58
CA SER A 31 1.00 5.48 -12.99
C SER A 31 1.39 4.55 -11.82
N ALA A 32 1.65 5.13 -10.65
CA ALA A 32 2.11 4.41 -9.46
C ALA A 32 1.01 3.49 -8.91
N PHE A 33 -0.18 4.04 -8.67
CA PHE A 33 -1.28 3.26 -8.11
C PHE A 33 -1.90 2.29 -9.13
N ALA A 34 -1.93 2.63 -10.43
CA ALA A 34 -2.43 1.70 -11.45
C ALA A 34 -1.51 0.48 -11.59
N ARG A 35 -0.18 0.69 -11.65
CA ARG A 35 0.80 -0.40 -11.72
C ARG A 35 0.77 -1.27 -10.47
N SER A 36 0.77 -0.66 -9.30
CA SER A 36 0.75 -1.38 -8.02
C SER A 36 -0.56 -2.12 -7.79
N GLY A 37 -1.68 -1.52 -8.19
CA GLY A 37 -3.00 -2.15 -8.12
C GLY A 37 -3.08 -3.37 -9.03
N ALA A 38 -2.60 -3.26 -10.27
CA ALA A 38 -2.52 -4.39 -11.20
C ALA A 38 -1.64 -5.52 -10.65
N LEU A 39 -0.45 -5.20 -10.11
CA LEU A 39 0.45 -6.19 -9.52
C LEU A 39 -0.20 -6.88 -8.30
N ALA A 40 -0.84 -6.12 -7.42
CA ALA A 40 -1.52 -6.67 -6.25
C ALA A 40 -2.66 -7.63 -6.65
N LEU A 41 -3.46 -7.26 -7.66
CA LEU A 41 -4.53 -8.11 -8.19
C LEU A 41 -4.00 -9.39 -8.84
N VAL A 42 -2.92 -9.30 -9.63
CA VAL A 42 -2.27 -10.47 -10.24
C VAL A 42 -1.76 -11.42 -9.16
N VAL A 43 -1.03 -10.91 -8.16
CA VAL A 43 -0.54 -11.72 -7.04
C VAL A 43 -1.71 -12.38 -6.32
N LEU A 44 -2.75 -11.61 -5.97
CA LEU A 44 -3.95 -12.13 -5.32
C LEU A 44 -4.60 -13.24 -6.14
N ALA A 45 -4.83 -13.02 -7.44
CA ALA A 45 -5.45 -13.99 -8.33
C ALA A 45 -4.62 -15.28 -8.42
N VAL A 46 -3.30 -15.16 -8.62
CA VAL A 46 -2.38 -16.31 -8.66
C VAL A 46 -2.45 -17.10 -7.35
N LEU A 47 -2.41 -16.44 -6.20
CA LEU A 47 -2.47 -17.11 -4.91
C LEU A 47 -3.81 -17.83 -4.68
N LEU A 48 -4.93 -17.20 -5.06
CA LEU A 48 -6.27 -17.78 -4.95
C LEU A 48 -6.45 -18.99 -5.87
N VAL A 49 -5.89 -18.96 -7.08
CA VAL A 49 -5.92 -20.09 -8.03
C VAL A 49 -5.04 -21.24 -7.55
N LEU A 50 -3.80 -20.96 -7.11
CA LEU A 50 -2.87 -22.00 -6.66
C LEU A 50 -3.32 -22.64 -5.34
N LYS A 51 -3.94 -21.87 -4.46
CA LYS A 51 -4.33 -22.35 -3.13
C LYS A 51 -5.50 -21.57 -2.55
N PRO A 52 -6.73 -22.00 -2.87
CA PRO A 52 -7.94 -21.40 -2.33
C PRO A 52 -7.92 -21.39 -0.79
N PRO A 53 -8.27 -20.27 -0.14
CA PRO A 53 -8.32 -20.20 1.32
C PRO A 53 -9.41 -21.15 1.85
N HIS A 54 -9.02 -21.95 2.84
CA HIS A 54 -9.89 -22.92 3.51
C HIS A 54 -10.61 -22.35 4.74
N TYR A 55 -10.34 -21.10 5.10
CA TYR A 55 -10.96 -20.39 6.22
C TYR A 55 -12.06 -19.46 5.71
N ARG A 56 -13.02 -19.14 6.58
CA ARG A 56 -14.11 -18.21 6.27
C ARG A 56 -13.72 -16.79 6.64
N LEU A 57 -14.08 -15.83 5.79
CA LEU A 57 -13.97 -14.41 6.11
C LEU A 57 -15.08 -14.03 7.09
N SER A 58 -14.77 -13.12 8.01
CA SER A 58 -15.77 -12.55 8.91
C SER A 58 -16.75 -11.66 8.14
N ARG A 59 -17.94 -11.43 8.70
CA ARG A 59 -18.91 -10.50 8.11
C ARG A 59 -18.33 -9.10 8.00
N GLN A 60 -17.56 -8.67 9.00
CA GLN A 60 -16.89 -7.37 9.02
C GLN A 60 -15.89 -7.23 7.87
N ALA A 61 -15.08 -8.27 7.62
CA ALA A 61 -14.14 -8.28 6.49
C ALA A 61 -14.86 -8.20 5.14
N LEU A 62 -15.98 -8.93 4.99
CA LEU A 62 -16.81 -8.87 3.79
C LEU A 62 -17.46 -7.50 3.60
N PHE A 63 -17.99 -6.89 4.66
CA PHE A 63 -18.54 -5.53 4.59
C PHE A 63 -17.49 -4.49 4.21
N ALA A 64 -16.28 -4.57 4.77
CA ALA A 64 -15.19 -3.69 4.40
C ALA A 64 -14.76 -3.86 2.93
N ALA A 65 -14.59 -5.11 2.46
CA ALA A 65 -14.27 -5.38 1.06
C ALA A 65 -15.38 -4.92 0.11
N ALA A 66 -16.64 -5.21 0.44
CA ALA A 66 -17.80 -4.78 -0.34
C ALA A 66 -17.92 -3.25 -0.37
N GLY A 67 -17.64 -2.57 0.75
CA GLY A 67 -17.63 -1.11 0.82
C GLY A 67 -16.57 -0.49 -0.09
N LEU A 68 -15.34 -1.02 -0.08
CA LEU A 68 -14.28 -0.58 -1.00
C LEU A 68 -14.62 -0.86 -2.46
N ALA A 69 -15.22 -2.02 -2.76
CA ALA A 69 -15.65 -2.35 -4.12
C ALA A 69 -16.80 -1.44 -4.59
N ALA A 70 -17.78 -1.18 -3.73
CA ALA A 70 -18.88 -0.27 -4.02
C ALA A 70 -18.38 1.17 -4.20
N LEU A 71 -17.42 1.60 -3.39
CA LEU A 71 -16.77 2.91 -3.54
C LEU A 71 -16.03 3.00 -4.88
N ALA A 72 -15.22 1.99 -5.24
CA ALA A 72 -14.54 1.96 -6.54
C ALA A 72 -15.54 2.03 -7.71
N ALA A 73 -16.61 1.22 -7.66
CA ALA A 73 -17.64 1.22 -8.69
C ALA A 73 -18.34 2.58 -8.77
N TRP A 74 -18.72 3.17 -7.64
CA TRP A 74 -19.35 4.49 -7.59
C TRP A 74 -18.44 5.58 -8.17
N THR A 75 -17.16 5.60 -7.78
CA THR A 75 -16.16 6.54 -8.31
C THR A 75 -16.02 6.38 -9.82
N GLY A 76 -15.98 5.16 -10.35
CA GLY A 76 -15.94 4.90 -11.78
C GLY A 76 -17.20 5.34 -12.53
N ILE A 77 -18.38 5.02 -12.00
CA ILE A 77 -19.68 5.42 -12.57
C ILE A 77 -19.81 6.95 -12.58
N SER A 78 -19.21 7.64 -11.60
CA SER A 78 -19.21 9.11 -11.57
C SER A 78 -18.54 9.78 -12.77
N ALA A 79 -17.71 9.06 -13.52
CA ALA A 79 -17.16 9.56 -14.78
C ALA A 79 -18.25 9.97 -15.79
N TRP A 80 -19.46 9.39 -15.73
CA TRP A 80 -20.56 9.76 -16.64
C TRP A 80 -21.13 11.16 -16.42
N TRP A 81 -20.99 11.72 -15.21
CA TRP A 81 -21.51 13.06 -14.89
C TRP A 81 -20.43 14.00 -14.35
N SER A 82 -19.18 13.56 -14.30
CA SER A 82 -18.06 14.38 -13.86
C SER A 82 -17.64 15.37 -14.96
N PRO A 83 -17.38 16.65 -14.63
CA PRO A 83 -16.70 17.57 -15.52
C PRO A 83 -15.26 17.14 -15.88
N VAL A 84 -14.68 16.21 -15.11
CA VAL A 84 -13.32 15.69 -15.29
C VAL A 84 -13.36 14.15 -15.21
N PRO A 85 -13.82 13.46 -16.27
CA PRO A 85 -14.04 12.01 -16.26
C PRO A 85 -12.76 11.19 -16.08
N ASP A 86 -11.63 11.64 -16.64
CA ASP A 86 -10.35 10.94 -16.52
C ASP A 86 -9.86 10.87 -15.06
N THR A 87 -10.08 11.95 -14.29
CA THR A 87 -9.76 11.98 -12.85
C THR A 87 -10.62 10.99 -12.08
N ALA A 88 -11.91 10.88 -12.39
CA ALA A 88 -12.79 9.89 -11.76
C ALA A 88 -12.32 8.45 -12.04
N VAL A 89 -11.89 8.15 -13.27
CA VAL A 89 -11.32 6.84 -13.61
C VAL A 89 -10.01 6.58 -12.86
N ALA A 90 -9.13 7.59 -12.75
CA ALA A 90 -7.89 7.46 -12.00
C ALA A 90 -8.15 7.23 -10.49
N ASP A 91 -9.10 7.95 -9.90
CA ASP A 91 -9.49 7.74 -8.50
C ASP A 91 -10.13 6.37 -8.27
N MET A 92 -10.93 5.86 -9.22
CA MET A 92 -11.42 4.48 -9.17
C MET A 92 -10.25 3.49 -9.10
N GLN A 93 -9.23 3.65 -9.94
CA GLN A 93 -8.04 2.79 -9.93
C GLN A 93 -7.30 2.85 -8.59
N ARG A 94 -7.23 4.02 -7.97
CA ARG A 94 -6.67 4.20 -6.61
C ARG A 94 -7.47 3.43 -5.56
N VAL A 95 -8.80 3.46 -5.61
CA VAL A 95 -9.65 2.67 -4.69
C VAL A 95 -9.51 1.17 -4.96
N ILE A 96 -9.35 0.75 -6.22
CA ILE A 96 -9.07 -0.65 -6.58
C ILE A 96 -7.74 -1.12 -5.98
N LEU A 97 -6.69 -0.29 -5.99
CA LEU A 97 -5.44 -0.60 -5.28
C LEU A 97 -5.72 -0.83 -3.78
N TYR A 98 -6.48 0.04 -3.12
CA TYR A 98 -6.82 -0.13 -1.71
C TYR A 98 -7.57 -1.44 -1.44
N LEU A 99 -8.53 -1.79 -2.29
CA LEU A 99 -9.23 -3.07 -2.23
C LEU A 99 -8.27 -4.27 -2.40
N ALA A 100 -7.34 -4.19 -3.36
CA ALA A 100 -6.37 -5.25 -3.62
C ALA A 100 -5.40 -5.45 -2.46
N ILE A 101 -4.86 -4.37 -1.89
CA ILE A 101 -4.00 -4.43 -0.69
C ILE A 101 -4.78 -4.96 0.51
N PHE A 102 -6.03 -4.53 0.70
CA PHE A 102 -6.90 -5.05 1.75
C PHE A 102 -7.12 -6.57 1.61
N ALA A 103 -7.41 -7.04 0.40
CA ALA A 103 -7.60 -8.45 0.12
C ALA A 103 -6.31 -9.28 0.32
N LEU A 104 -5.14 -8.75 -0.05
CA LEU A 104 -3.85 -9.37 0.29
C LEU A 104 -3.67 -9.44 1.81
N GLY A 105 -4.05 -8.38 2.55
CA GLY A 105 -4.06 -8.36 4.01
C GLY A 105 -4.95 -9.46 4.61
N LEU A 106 -6.16 -9.66 4.08
CA LEU A 106 -7.05 -10.75 4.50
C LEU A 106 -6.46 -12.13 4.20
N LEU A 107 -5.83 -12.30 3.03
CA LEU A 107 -5.19 -13.56 2.66
C LEU A 107 -4.00 -13.87 3.57
N ALA A 108 -3.26 -12.83 3.93
CA ALA A 108 -2.07 -12.91 4.75
C ALA A 108 -2.40 -13.12 6.23
N ALA A 109 -3.47 -12.51 6.75
CA ALA A 109 -3.96 -12.79 8.10
C ALA A 109 -4.35 -14.27 8.26
N GLY A 110 -4.83 -14.89 7.17
CA GLY A 110 -5.11 -16.32 7.11
C GLY A 110 -6.17 -16.73 8.15
N SER A 111 -5.89 -17.80 8.90
CA SER A 111 -6.71 -18.22 10.04
C SER A 111 -6.52 -17.38 11.32
N GLY A 112 -5.83 -16.23 11.24
CA GLY A 112 -5.48 -15.37 12.37
C GLY A 112 -4.10 -15.62 12.98
N ARG A 113 -3.48 -16.78 12.71
CA ARG A 113 -2.17 -17.16 13.30
C ARG A 113 -1.03 -16.23 12.89
N LEU A 114 -1.14 -15.58 11.73
CA LEU A 114 -0.08 -14.74 11.16
C LEU A 114 -0.29 -13.25 11.40
N VAL A 115 -1.35 -12.84 12.10
CA VAL A 115 -1.66 -11.42 12.31
C VAL A 115 -0.52 -10.68 13.02
N ARG A 116 0.02 -11.24 14.10
CA ARG A 116 1.16 -10.65 14.83
C ARG A 116 2.44 -10.55 13.98
N PRO A 117 2.97 -11.64 13.39
CA PRO A 117 4.18 -11.53 12.58
C PRO A 117 3.99 -10.64 11.34
N MET A 118 2.77 -10.55 10.81
CA MET A 118 2.45 -9.58 9.76
C MET A 118 2.50 -8.13 10.24
N ALA A 119 1.94 -7.83 11.41
CA ALA A 119 2.06 -6.50 11.99
C ALA A 119 3.52 -6.11 12.19
N SER A 120 4.35 -7.04 12.68
CA SER A 120 5.81 -6.86 12.76
C SER A 120 6.45 -6.62 11.39
N LEU A 121 6.03 -7.35 10.36
CA LEU A 121 6.55 -7.17 9.00
C LEU A 121 6.20 -5.79 8.42
N VAL A 122 4.97 -5.32 8.64
CA VAL A 122 4.54 -3.96 8.27
C VAL A 122 5.36 -2.92 9.03
N LEU A 123 5.57 -3.13 10.33
CA LEU A 123 6.39 -2.25 11.16
C LEU A 123 7.85 -2.17 10.66
N ILE A 124 8.43 -3.30 10.26
CA ILE A 124 9.77 -3.34 9.63
C ILE A 124 9.76 -2.52 8.33
N GLY A 125 8.74 -2.70 7.47
CA GLY A 125 8.60 -1.92 6.24
C GLY A 125 8.52 -0.41 6.49
N ILE A 126 7.72 0.00 7.47
CA ILE A 126 7.65 1.40 7.93
C ILE A 126 9.01 1.87 8.44
N GLY A 127 9.68 1.06 9.26
CA GLY A 127 11.02 1.34 9.76
C GLY A 127 12.04 1.58 8.65
N VAL A 128 12.01 0.77 7.58
CA VAL A 128 12.87 0.96 6.39
C VAL A 128 12.62 2.33 5.75
N VAL A 129 11.36 2.73 5.56
CA VAL A 129 11.00 4.03 4.98
C VAL A 129 11.48 5.18 5.87
N ILE A 130 11.28 5.07 7.19
CA ILE A 130 11.71 6.09 8.15
C ILE A 130 13.24 6.21 8.19
N VAL A 131 13.95 5.08 8.25
CA VAL A 131 15.42 5.07 8.25
C VAL A 131 15.97 5.68 6.96
N ALA A 132 15.40 5.34 5.80
CA ALA A 132 15.80 5.97 4.54
C ALA A 132 15.54 7.49 4.53
N ALA A 133 14.39 7.91 5.07
CA ALA A 133 14.10 9.34 5.23
C ALA A 133 15.13 10.03 6.12
N LEU A 134 15.53 9.42 7.25
CA LEU A 134 16.56 9.97 8.15
C LEU A 134 17.94 10.02 7.47
N ILE A 135 18.35 8.95 6.80
CA ILE A 135 19.64 8.90 6.07
C ILE A 135 19.71 10.02 5.05
N SER A 136 18.65 10.23 4.27
CA SER A 136 18.62 11.31 3.27
C SER A 136 18.70 12.73 3.87
N ARG A 137 18.51 12.88 5.20
CA ARG A 137 18.70 14.17 5.89
C ARG A 137 20.14 14.37 6.35
N VAL A 138 20.83 13.28 6.65
CA VAL A 138 22.24 13.27 7.05
C VAL A 138 23.13 13.39 5.82
N ASP A 139 22.89 12.56 4.80
CA ASP A 139 23.64 12.53 3.55
C ASP A 139 22.67 12.38 2.36
N PRO A 140 22.23 13.50 1.75
CA PRO A 140 21.31 13.48 0.61
C PRO A 140 21.92 12.88 -0.66
N ALA A 141 23.26 12.87 -0.78
CA ALA A 141 23.95 12.38 -1.98
C ALA A 141 23.76 10.87 -2.19
N ILE A 142 23.53 10.10 -1.11
CA ILE A 142 23.25 8.65 -1.15
C ILE A 142 22.06 8.32 -2.06
N PHE A 143 21.06 9.20 -2.11
CA PHE A 143 19.86 9.01 -2.91
C PHE A 143 19.84 9.88 -4.18
N GLY A 144 20.97 10.46 -4.56
CA GLY A 144 21.08 11.33 -5.74
C GLY A 144 20.28 12.63 -5.62
N VAL A 145 19.97 13.07 -4.40
CA VAL A 145 19.26 14.33 -4.15
C VAL A 145 20.26 15.49 -4.28
N VAL A 146 20.18 16.26 -5.37
CA VAL A 146 21.16 17.29 -5.74
C VAL A 146 20.94 18.57 -4.90
N GLU A 147 22.03 19.15 -4.40
CA GLU A 147 22.03 20.34 -3.53
C GLU A 147 21.43 21.62 -4.17
N GLY A 148 21.12 21.62 -5.47
CA GLY A 148 20.52 22.77 -6.18
C GLY A 148 19.00 22.86 -6.09
N GLU A 149 18.30 21.78 -5.69
CA GLU A 149 16.84 21.74 -5.48
C GLU A 149 16.46 22.05 -4.01
N LEU A 150 17.39 22.62 -3.24
CA LEU A 150 17.27 22.87 -1.81
C LEU A 150 16.50 24.15 -1.50
N ASP A 151 15.19 24.13 -1.74
CA ASP A 151 14.31 24.82 -0.80
C ASP A 151 14.25 23.98 0.48
N LEU A 152 14.34 24.58 1.67
CA LEU A 152 14.25 23.85 2.95
C LEU A 152 12.98 22.98 3.03
N THR A 153 11.94 23.39 2.29
CA THR A 153 10.69 22.69 2.02
C THR A 153 10.89 21.32 1.35
N TYR A 154 11.82 21.18 0.40
CA TYR A 154 12.01 19.94 -0.38
C TYR A 154 12.80 18.87 0.36
N ARG A 155 13.65 19.23 1.33
CA ARG A 155 14.42 18.26 2.13
C ARG A 155 13.54 17.33 2.96
N LEU A 156 12.34 17.76 3.35
CA LEU A 156 11.41 16.94 4.15
C LEU A 156 10.49 16.03 3.30
N ASN A 157 10.53 16.15 1.98
CA ASN A 157 9.56 15.49 1.10
C ASN A 157 9.95 14.04 0.77
N PHE A 158 11.22 13.72 0.56
CA PHE A 158 11.63 12.34 0.29
C PHE A 158 11.38 11.41 1.50
N PRO A 159 10.97 10.15 1.35
CA PRO A 159 10.65 9.46 0.08
C PRO A 159 9.18 9.66 -0.37
N LEU A 160 8.29 10.00 0.56
CA LEU A 160 6.84 10.01 0.36
C LEU A 160 6.29 11.23 -0.42
N GLY A 161 7.15 12.17 -0.80
CA GLY A 161 6.77 13.44 -1.43
C GLY A 161 6.31 14.53 -0.46
N TYR A 162 6.02 14.21 0.81
CA TYR A 162 5.53 15.18 1.81
C TYR A 162 5.97 14.84 3.24
N ALA A 163 6.38 15.87 3.98
CA ALA A 163 6.72 15.77 5.40
C ALA A 163 5.57 15.20 6.25
N ASN A 164 4.36 15.68 6.01
CA ASN A 164 3.16 15.25 6.74
C ASN A 164 2.85 13.77 6.50
N ALA A 165 3.09 13.26 5.28
CA ALA A 165 2.91 11.85 4.98
C ALA A 165 3.92 10.98 5.74
N LEU A 166 5.18 11.42 5.84
CA LEU A 166 6.20 10.74 6.64
C LEU A 166 5.85 10.74 8.14
N GLY A 167 5.39 11.87 8.68
CA GLY A 167 4.94 11.97 10.06
C GLY A 167 3.75 11.06 10.37
N ALA A 168 2.75 11.02 9.48
CA ALA A 168 1.62 10.11 9.61
C ALA A 168 2.04 8.63 9.54
N LEU A 169 2.96 8.28 8.63
CA LEU A 169 3.51 6.92 8.52
C LEU A 169 4.26 6.51 9.80
N ALA A 170 5.06 7.41 10.36
CA ALA A 170 5.74 7.18 11.63
C ALA A 170 4.77 7.01 12.80
N ALA A 171 3.71 7.82 12.87
CA ALA A 171 2.67 7.68 13.87
C ALA A 171 1.94 6.33 13.76
N MET A 172 1.62 5.88 12.54
CA MET A 172 1.06 4.54 12.30
C MET A 172 2.01 3.44 12.76
N GLY A 173 3.32 3.58 12.49
CA GLY A 173 4.34 2.66 13.00
C GLY A 173 4.38 2.62 14.54
N GLY A 174 4.30 3.78 15.20
CA GLY A 174 4.27 3.88 16.66
C GLY A 174 3.03 3.23 17.31
N VAL A 175 1.90 3.15 16.61
CA VAL A 175 0.70 2.44 17.08
C VAL A 175 0.80 0.92 16.87
N LEU A 176 1.58 0.48 15.87
CA LEU A 176 1.76 -0.94 15.54
C LEU A 176 2.80 -1.66 16.42
N GLY A 177 3.75 -0.94 16.99
CA GLY A 177 4.79 -1.45 17.90
C GLY A 177 4.34 -1.51 19.35
#